data_AF-A0A9P0KQT4-F1
#
_entry.id   AF-A0A9P0KQT4-F1
#
_cell.length_a   1.000
_cell.length_b   1.000
_cell.length_c   1.000
_cell.angle_alpha   90.00
_cell.angle_beta   90.00
_cell.angle_gamma   90.00
#
_symmetry.space_group_name_H-M   'P 1'
#
loop_
_entity.id
_entity.type
_entity.pdbx_description
1 polymer ?
#
loop_
_entity_poly.entity_id
_entity_poly.type
_entity_poly.pdbx_seq_one_letter_code
_entity_poly.pdbx_strand_id
1 'polypeptide(L)'
;MSIDTFDFIVERLLNSIKHQNTPMRACIPPKEMVAVTIRYLASGATFTDMHYYYRIGISTISKTVRLVCNSLWKRRISPAAYGGNMATYSR
;
A
#
# COMPACT_ATOMS: atom_id res chain seq x y z
N MET A 1 -6.58 5.07 -16.28
CA MET A 1 -5.18 4.63 -16.50
C MET A 1 -5.20 3.49 -17.50
N SER A 2 -4.18 3.37 -18.38
CA SER A 2 -4.04 2.15 -19.18
C SER A 2 -3.70 0.96 -18.27
N ILE A 3 -4.16 -0.23 -18.65
CA ILE A 3 -3.93 -1.48 -17.91
C ILE A 3 -2.43 -1.76 -17.80
N ASP A 4 -1.67 -1.47 -18.85
CA ASP A 4 -0.21 -1.71 -18.91
C ASP A 4 0.55 -0.87 -17.88
N THR A 5 0.11 0.38 -17.67
CA THR A 5 0.72 1.26 -16.67
C THR A 5 0.46 0.76 -15.26
N PHE A 6 -0.74 0.24 -15.00
CA PHE A 6 -1.08 -0.33 -13.71
C PHE A 6 -0.25 -1.58 -13.41
N ASP A 7 -0.18 -2.52 -14.37
CA ASP A 7 0.59 -3.75 -14.18
C ASP A 7 2.10 -3.46 -14.03
N PHE A 8 2.64 -2.47 -14.76
CA PHE A 8 4.02 -2.01 -14.56
C PHE A 8 4.26 -1.47 -13.14
N ILE A 9 3.35 -0.65 -12.61
CA ILE A 9 3.45 -0.12 -11.24
C ILE A 9 3.37 -1.26 -10.22
N VAL A 10 2.42 -2.19 -10.39
CA VAL A 10 2.27 -3.36 -9.53
C VAL A 10 3.53 -4.20 -9.56
N GLU A 11 4.11 -4.47 -10.73
CA GLU A 11 5.32 -5.26 -10.88
C GLU A 11 6.53 -4.62 -10.19
N ARG A 12 6.68 -3.29 -10.31
CA ARG A 12 7.75 -2.55 -9.65
C ARG A 12 7.60 -2.52 -8.14
N LEU A 13 6.37 -2.50 -7.66
CA LEU A 13 6.04 -2.47 -6.23
C LEU A 13 5.95 -3.87 -5.61
N LEU A 14 5.72 -4.93 -6.38
CA LEU A 14 5.66 -6.32 -5.91
C LEU A 14 6.90 -6.68 -5.08
N ASN A 15 8.08 -6.22 -5.48
CA ASN A 15 9.34 -6.52 -4.78
C ASN A 15 9.50 -5.75 -3.46
N SER A 16 8.79 -4.65 -3.25
CA SER A 16 8.87 -3.83 -2.03
C SER A 16 7.65 -4.00 -1.10
N ILE A 17 6.51 -4.45 -1.65
CA ILE A 17 5.21 -4.56 -0.97
C ILE A 17 4.84 -6.02 -0.70
N LYS A 18 5.69 -6.99 -1.07
CA LYS A 18 5.55 -8.40 -0.68
C LYS A 18 5.57 -8.52 0.84
N HIS A 19 4.40 -8.41 1.45
CA HIS A 19 4.17 -8.85 2.81
C HIS A 19 4.08 -10.37 2.80
N GLN A 20 4.78 -10.99 3.75
CA GLN A 20 4.60 -12.41 4.04
C GLN A 20 3.20 -12.63 4.60
N ASN A 21 2.54 -13.70 4.15
CA ASN A 21 1.34 -14.22 4.80
C ASN A 21 1.68 -14.55 6.25
N THR A 22 1.03 -13.88 7.19
CA THR A 22 1.07 -14.30 8.59
C THR A 22 0.03 -15.41 8.78
N PRO A 23 0.32 -16.46 9.57
CA PRO A 23 -0.56 -17.64 9.73
C PRO A 23 -1.97 -17.31 10.27
N MET A 24 -2.19 -16.08 10.73
CA MET A 24 -3.43 -15.60 11.33
C MET A 24 -4.31 -14.76 10.37
N ARG A 25 -3.80 -14.36 9.19
CA ARG A 25 -4.58 -13.57 8.21
C ARG A 25 -4.03 -13.73 6.78
N ALA A 26 -4.91 -14.04 5.82
CA ALA A 26 -4.55 -13.96 4.40
C ALA A 26 -4.10 -12.52 4.08
N CYS A 27 -2.90 -12.37 3.53
CA CYS A 27 -2.40 -11.06 3.17
C CYS A 27 -3.19 -10.52 1.97
N ILE A 28 -3.53 -9.23 2.00
CA ILE A 28 -4.16 -8.58 0.86
C ILE A 28 -3.18 -8.69 -0.32
N PRO A 29 -3.60 -9.23 -1.47
CA PRO A 29 -2.70 -9.38 -2.61
C PRO A 29 -2.11 -8.01 -3.00
N PRO A 30 -0.83 -7.95 -3.38
CA PRO A 30 -0.16 -6.67 -3.68
C PRO A 30 -0.89 -5.85 -4.76
N LYS A 31 -1.53 -6.53 -5.73
CA LYS A 31 -2.36 -5.90 -6.76
C LYS A 31 -3.55 -5.13 -6.18
N GLU A 32 -4.20 -5.70 -5.16
CA GLU A 32 -5.34 -5.09 -4.48
C GLU A 32 -4.90 -3.96 -3.55
N MET A 33 -3.75 -4.10 -2.87
CA MET A 33 -3.14 -3.01 -2.09
C MET A 33 -2.86 -1.77 -2.94
N VAL A 34 -2.29 -1.98 -4.14
CA VAL A 34 -2.01 -0.90 -5.09
C VAL A 34 -3.31 -0.31 -5.64
N ALA A 35 -4.32 -1.13 -5.96
CA ALA A 35 -5.63 -0.65 -6.42
C ALA A 35 -6.33 0.23 -5.37
N VAL A 36 -6.34 -0.19 -4.10
CA VAL A 36 -6.89 0.58 -2.97
C VAL A 36 -6.17 1.91 -2.84
N THR A 37 -4.84 1.91 -2.92
CA THR A 37 -4.03 3.13 -2.79
C THR A 37 -4.27 4.09 -3.94
N ILE A 38 -4.30 3.59 -5.18
CA ILE A 38 -4.57 4.43 -6.35
C ILE A 38 -5.97 5.01 -6.27
N ARG A 39 -6.97 4.22 -5.88
CA ARG A 39 -8.33 4.75 -5.67
C ARG A 39 -8.33 5.83 -4.59
N TYR A 40 -7.57 5.67 -3.50
CA TYR A 40 -7.49 6.68 -2.44
C TYR A 40 -6.89 7.99 -2.98
N LEU A 41 -5.80 7.89 -3.74
CA LEU A 41 -5.14 9.04 -4.36
C LEU A 41 -6.00 9.70 -5.46
N ALA A 42 -6.73 8.92 -6.25
CA ALA A 42 -7.53 9.42 -7.36
C ALA A 42 -8.88 10.00 -6.91
N SER A 43 -9.52 9.40 -5.92
CA SER A 43 -10.84 9.83 -5.44
C SER A 43 -10.78 10.80 -4.27
N GLY A 44 -9.67 10.89 -3.53
CA GLY A 44 -9.57 11.69 -2.30
C GLY A 44 -10.55 11.24 -1.20
N ALA A 45 -11.08 10.02 -1.30
CA ALA A 45 -12.07 9.47 -0.39
C ALA A 45 -11.48 9.21 1.00
N THR A 46 -12.33 9.20 2.02
CA THR A 46 -11.86 8.94 3.39
C THR A 46 -11.54 7.46 3.59
N PHE A 47 -10.73 7.13 4.62
CA PHE A 47 -10.46 5.73 4.96
C PHE A 47 -11.74 4.98 5.40
N THR A 48 -12.74 5.70 5.90
CA THR A 48 -14.08 5.19 6.20
C THR A 48 -14.80 4.71 4.95
N ASP A 49 -14.78 5.49 3.87
CA ASP A 49 -15.40 5.08 2.60
C ASP A 49 -14.74 3.81 2.06
N MET A 50 -13.40 3.80 2.07
CA MET A 50 -12.60 2.63 1.67
C MET A 50 -12.92 1.39 2.52
N HIS A 51 -13.17 1.55 3.82
CA HIS A 51 -13.55 0.46 4.70
C HIS A 51 -14.86 -0.20 4.25
N TYR A 52 -15.87 0.61 3.90
CA TYR A 52 -17.14 0.08 3.39
C TYR A 52 -17.00 -0.58 2.01
N TYR A 53 -16.21 0.02 1.10
CA TYR A 53 -16.04 -0.51 -0.25
C TYR A 53 -15.26 -1.84 -0.28
N TYR A 54 -14.16 -1.92 0.46
CA TYR A 54 -13.24 -3.07 0.39
C TYR A 54 -13.44 -4.06 1.54
N ARG A 55 -14.27 -3.75 2.54
CA ARG A 55 -14.44 -4.54 3.78
C ARG A 55 -13.13 -4.80 4.53
N ILE A 56 -12.16 -3.90 4.36
CA ILE A 56 -10.86 -3.95 5.02
C ILE A 56 -10.90 -2.96 6.19
N GLY A 57 -10.44 -3.35 7.38
CA GLY A 57 -10.40 -2.45 8.53
C GLY A 57 -9.63 -1.15 8.25
N ILE A 58 -10.12 -0.01 8.74
CA ILE A 58 -9.54 1.34 8.54
C ILE A 58 -8.04 1.37 8.87
N SER A 59 -7.64 0.71 9.96
CA SER A 59 -6.23 0.60 10.37
C SER A 59 -5.37 -0.14 9.34
N THR A 60 -5.93 -1.15 8.69
CA THR A 60 -5.24 -1.93 7.65
C THR A 60 -5.13 -1.10 6.37
N ILE A 61 -6.20 -0.40 5.96
CA ILE A 61 -6.16 0.52 4.80
C ILE A 61 -5.10 1.60 5.00
N SER A 62 -5.10 2.26 6.16
CA SER A 62 -4.15 3.33 6.45
C SER A 62 -2.69 2.85 6.44
N LYS A 63 -2.43 1.64 6.95
CA LYS A 63 -1.10 0.99 6.87
C LYS A 63 -0.72 0.67 5.42
N THR A 64 -1.64 0.09 4.66
CA THR A 64 -1.44 -0.26 3.24
C THR A 64 -1.13 0.96 2.39
N VAL A 65 -1.93 2.03 2.49
CA VAL A 65 -1.74 3.28 1.73
C VAL A 65 -0.39 3.90 2.04
N ARG A 66 -0.02 4.00 3.32
CA ARG A 66 1.30 4.53 3.74
C ARG A 66 2.45 3.69 3.21
N LEU A 67 2.33 2.37 3.25
CA LEU A 67 3.38 1.47 2.78
C LEU A 67 3.58 1.57 1.27
N VAL A 68 2.50 1.59 0.50
CA VAL A 68 2.54 1.75 -0.96
C VAL A 68 3.14 3.11 -1.33
N CYS A 69 2.70 4.20 -0.69
CA CYS A 69 3.27 5.53 -0.90
C CYS A 69 4.76 5.60 -0.54
N ASN A 70 5.18 5.02 0.59
CA ASN A 70 6.59 4.96 0.98
C ASN A 70 7.42 4.14 0.00
N SER A 71 6.89 3.03 -0.49
CA SER A 71 7.59 2.19 -1.48
C SER A 71 7.77 2.93 -2.81
N LEU A 72 6.74 3.66 -3.25
CA LEU A 72 6.81 4.53 -4.42
C LEU A 72 7.86 5.64 -4.23
N TRP A 73 7.83 6.31 -3.07
CA TRP A 73 8.75 7.40 -2.75
C TRP A 73 10.20 6.94 -2.65
N LYS A 74 10.45 5.81 -1.97
CA LYS A 74 11.77 5.17 -1.85
C LYS A 74 12.31 4.70 -3.21
N ARG A 75 11.44 4.26 -4.11
CA ARG A 75 11.87 3.89 -5.47
C ARG A 75 12.30 5.11 -6.27
N ARG A 76 11.62 6.25 -6.08
CA ARG A 76 11.96 7.52 -6.72
C ARG A 76 13.21 8.16 -6.12
N ILE A 77 13.44 7.98 -4.81
CA ILE A 77 14.52 8.59 -4.05
C ILE A 77 15.45 7.50 -3.51
N SER A 78 16.58 7.30 -4.18
CA SER A 78 17.74 6.61 -3.59
C SER A 78 19.01 7.28 -4.14
N PRO A 79 20.06 7.53 -3.32
CA PRO A 79 20.36 6.97 -2.01
C PRO A 79 20.39 8.00 -0.84
N ALA A 80 20.32 7.49 0.39
CA ALA A 80 20.81 8.09 1.66
C ALA A 80 19.86 8.70 2.71
N ALA A 81 18.56 8.96 2.49
CA ALA A 81 17.82 9.80 3.45
C ALA A 81 16.42 9.34 3.90
N TYR A 82 16.21 8.09 4.30
CA TYR A 82 15.03 7.74 5.11
C TYR A 82 15.33 6.62 6.12
N GLY A 83 16.16 6.95 7.10
CA GLY A 83 16.18 6.29 8.40
C GLY A 83 14.99 6.79 9.21
N GLY A 84 13.89 6.06 9.18
CA GLY A 84 12.67 6.37 9.93
C GLY A 84 12.09 5.08 10.49
N ASN A 85 12.43 4.81 11.74
CA ASN A 85 12.16 3.61 12.51
C ASN A 85 10.68 3.16 12.40
N MET A 86 10.41 2.05 11.70
CA MET A 86 9.08 1.40 11.64
C MET A 86 8.89 0.39 12.79
N ALA A 87 9.47 0.67 13.97
CA ALA A 87 9.36 -0.19 15.15
C ALA A 87 8.31 0.28 16.18
N THR A 88 7.57 1.38 15.94
CA THR A 88 6.62 1.92 16.93
C THR A 88 5.22 2.13 16.34
N TYR A 89 4.51 1.05 16.05
CA TYR A 89 3.04 1.13 16.02
C TYR A 89 2.40 -0.19 16.46
N SER A 90 2.65 -0.52 17.72
CA SER A 90 1.79 -1.38 18.53
C SER A 90 1.00 -0.46 19.46
N ARG A 91 -0.29 -0.30 19.17
CA ARG A 91 -1.33 0.03 20.13
C ARG A 91 -2.60 -0.67 19.68
#